data_AF-A0A7S4H6E0-F1
#
_entry.id   AF-A0A7S4H6E0-F1
#
_cell.length_a   1.000
_cell.length_b   1.000
_cell.length_c   1.000
_cell.angle_alpha   90.00
_cell.angle_beta   90.00
_cell.angle_gamma   90.00
#
_symmetry.space_group_name_H-M   'P 1'
#
loop_
_entity.id
_entity.type
_entity.pdbx_description
1 polymer ?
#
loop_
_entity_poly.entity_id
_entity_poly.type
_entity_poly.pdbx_seq_one_letter_code
_entity_poly.pdbx_strand_id
1 'polypeptide(L)'
;MSMIYLSFTIWYVNENHCFDMDFILFVSGNMLAVSGFVVKFIKGKVMKMNDLTLSDLEDKILGVIHREVNHYTPKIPAFYLEGGHYDPRYPVNEFAKKSLHHALDIASNAIVNHKKNLKISLGILIDDLGLQCGAESCEILPTQLNNTDDAEESGELPKELDAILAQSKIVKRERMMIQGERTCKNRGIQTLRRILDLHRTTPLPELEIEEAESLTKIFFVNQEGQRVLLAESKSKDVWTAKCPVIMAQHYSDVYDRVAKLHPQAHALHIIDFSETDDYNKVINGADVAMKLFLRNERIGDRAVKITNIFLSSFDDDDYIIHSTSHCAERLAAEA
;
A
#
# COMPACT_ATOMS: atom_id res chain seq x y z
N MET A 1 25.20 43.02 22.71
CA MET A 1 24.91 43.40 21.31
C MET A 1 25.89 42.63 20.45
N SER A 2 25.49 41.45 19.99
CA SER A 2 26.37 40.52 19.27
C SER A 2 25.75 40.27 17.90
N MET A 3 26.37 40.82 16.86
CA MET A 3 26.05 40.53 15.46
C MET A 3 26.57 39.13 15.13
N ILE A 4 25.69 38.26 14.63
CA ILE A 4 26.07 37.01 13.98
C ILE A 4 25.92 37.26 12.48
N TYR A 5 27.04 37.21 11.74
CA TYR A 5 27.04 37.19 10.28
C TYR A 5 26.75 35.77 9.80
N LEU A 6 25.75 35.60 8.93
CA LEU A 6 25.56 34.40 8.14
C LEU A 6 25.81 34.74 6.66
N SER A 7 26.79 34.06 6.08
CA SER A 7 27.05 34.02 4.64
C SER A 7 26.20 32.93 4.00
N PHE A 8 25.58 33.21 2.85
CA PHE A 8 24.84 32.22 2.06
C PHE A 8 25.39 32.18 0.63
N THR A 9 25.69 30.97 0.15
CA THR A 9 25.96 30.69 -1.27
C THR A 9 24.69 30.12 -1.88
N ILE A 10 24.09 30.83 -2.85
CA ILE A 10 22.91 30.39 -3.59
C ILE A 10 23.38 29.78 -4.91
N TRP A 11 23.00 28.54 -5.19
CA TRP A 11 23.14 27.93 -6.52
C TRP A 11 21.83 28.15 -7.30
N TYR A 12 21.95 28.70 -8.51
CA TYR A 12 20.85 28.99 -9.41
C TYR A 12 20.85 27.98 -10.56
N VAL A 13 19.71 27.34 -10.83
CA VAL A 13 19.47 26.58 -12.07
C VAL A 13 18.14 27.07 -12.66
N ASN A 14 18.21 27.63 -13.86
CA ASN A 14 17.12 28.12 -14.72
C ASN A 14 16.88 27.02 -15.79
N GLU A 15 15.70 26.70 -16.36
CA GLU A 15 14.53 27.50 -16.77
C GLU A 15 13.23 26.66 -16.84
N ASN A 16 12.09 27.34 -16.68
CA ASN A 16 10.73 27.04 -17.17
C ASN A 16 9.83 26.02 -16.41
N HIS A 17 9.18 26.46 -15.32
CA HIS A 17 7.71 26.59 -15.15
C HIS A 17 7.37 27.00 -13.69
N CYS A 18 6.29 27.77 -13.52
CA CYS A 18 5.87 28.46 -12.28
C CYS A 18 5.86 27.61 -11.01
N PHE A 19 6.48 28.09 -9.92
CA PHE A 19 6.22 27.66 -8.54
C PHE A 19 6.28 28.84 -7.56
N ASP A 20 5.28 28.93 -6.68
CA ASP A 20 5.41 29.60 -5.38
C ASP A 20 6.41 28.80 -4.53
N MET A 21 7.49 29.44 -4.07
CA MET A 21 8.48 28.82 -3.19
C MET A 21 8.16 29.14 -1.71
N ASP A 22 7.91 28.11 -0.91
CA ASP A 22 7.94 28.19 0.54
C ASP A 22 9.32 27.74 1.06
N PHE A 23 9.94 28.56 1.90
CA PHE A 23 11.18 28.21 2.60
C PHE A 23 10.88 27.80 4.05
N ILE A 24 11.59 26.78 4.56
CA ILE A 24 11.57 26.39 5.97
C ILE A 24 12.86 26.89 6.63
N LEU A 25 12.73 27.78 7.63
CA LEU A 25 13.86 28.27 8.42
C LEU A 25 13.83 27.65 9.82
N PHE A 26 14.92 26.99 10.21
CA PHE A 26 15.10 26.48 11.58
C PHE A 26 15.91 27.47 12.41
N VAL A 27 15.32 27.99 13.49
CA VAL A 27 16.03 28.79 14.49
C VAL A 27 15.68 28.27 15.87
N SER A 28 16.69 27.79 16.60
CA SER A 28 16.62 27.50 18.04
C SER A 28 15.44 26.62 18.49
N GLY A 29 15.17 25.54 17.76
CA GLY A 29 14.17 24.53 18.14
C GLY A 29 12.71 24.91 17.89
N ASN A 30 12.44 25.97 17.12
CA ASN A 30 11.10 26.30 16.67
C ASN A 30 11.03 26.31 15.14
N MET A 31 9.98 25.71 14.58
CA MET A 31 9.72 25.66 13.14
C MET A 31 8.93 26.91 12.73
N LEU A 32 9.46 27.67 11.78
CA LEU A 32 8.80 28.85 11.22
C LEU A 32 8.38 28.55 9.78
N ALA A 33 7.07 28.64 9.53
CA ALA A 33 6.52 28.72 8.17
C ALA A 33 6.48 30.19 7.76
N VAL A 34 7.16 30.53 6.67
CA VAL A 34 7.14 31.89 6.11
C VAL A 34 6.37 31.84 4.80
N SER A 35 5.10 32.23 4.85
CA SER A 35 4.37 32.70 3.67
C SER A 35 4.03 34.17 3.90
N GLY A 36 4.21 35.00 2.87
CA GLY A 36 3.80 36.42 2.80
C GLY A 36 3.62 37.15 4.15
N PHE A 37 4.72 37.66 4.73
CA PHE A 37 4.73 38.70 5.76
C PHE A 37 3.86 38.53 7.04
N VAL A 38 3.51 37.31 7.48
CA VAL A 38 2.94 37.11 8.83
C VAL A 38 3.53 35.89 9.52
N VAL A 39 4.31 36.11 10.58
CA VAL A 39 4.81 35.04 11.48
C VAL A 39 3.72 34.69 12.49
N LYS A 40 3.12 33.50 12.38
CA LYS A 40 2.20 32.95 13.39
C LYS A 40 2.94 31.95 14.29
N PHE A 41 2.98 32.23 15.60
CA PHE A 41 3.47 31.29 16.60
C PHE A 41 2.40 30.23 16.91
N ILE A 42 2.68 28.96 16.59
CA ILE A 42 1.83 27.85 16.98
C ILE A 42 2.34 27.30 18.32
N LYS A 43 1.69 27.67 19.44
CA LYS A 43 1.91 27.03 20.75
C LYS A 43 1.12 25.72 20.82
N GLY A 44 1.71 24.62 20.36
CA GLY A 44 1.24 23.26 20.60
C GLY A 44 2.10 22.58 21.66
N LYS A 45 1.48 22.11 22.75
CA LYS A 45 2.14 21.30 23.78
C LYS A 45 2.44 19.92 23.17
N VAL A 46 3.67 19.71 22.72
CA VAL A 46 4.16 18.41 22.22
C VAL A 46 4.14 17.43 23.39
N MET A 47 3.22 16.46 23.39
CA MET A 47 3.38 15.28 24.23
C MET A 47 4.55 14.49 23.65
N LYS A 48 5.74 14.67 24.22
CA LYS A 48 6.87 13.76 23.98
C LYS A 48 6.54 12.40 24.60
N MET A 49 6.13 11.46 23.77
CA MET A 49 6.15 10.04 24.09
C MET A 49 7.17 9.40 23.16
N ASN A 50 8.36 9.11 23.72
CA ASN A 50 9.55 8.58 23.08
C ASN A 50 9.94 9.30 21.78
N ASP A 51 11.12 9.91 21.75
CA ASP A 51 11.77 10.23 20.48
C ASP A 51 12.07 8.88 19.78
N LEU A 52 11.05 8.22 19.20
CA LEU A 52 11.23 7.20 18.18
C LEU A 52 11.80 7.99 17.02
N THR A 53 13.12 8.05 16.95
CA THR A 53 13.84 8.51 15.76
C THR A 53 13.34 7.65 14.62
N LEU A 54 12.48 8.25 13.80
CA LEU A 54 12.03 7.64 12.56
C LEU A 54 13.23 7.47 11.65
N SER A 55 13.23 6.39 10.86
CA SER A 55 14.16 6.27 9.75
C SER A 55 13.83 7.28 8.65
N ASP A 56 14.78 7.55 7.76
CA ASP A 56 14.55 8.42 6.60
C ASP A 56 13.38 7.94 5.72
N LEU A 57 13.21 6.62 5.61
CA LEU A 57 12.07 5.99 4.94
C LEU A 57 10.76 6.34 5.67
N GLU A 58 10.68 6.08 6.97
CA GLU A 58 9.47 6.33 7.76
C GLU A 58 9.06 7.80 7.73
N ASP A 59 10.02 8.72 7.83
CA ASP A 59 9.79 10.16 7.70
C ASP A 59 9.24 10.52 6.31
N LYS A 60 9.76 9.89 5.25
CA LYS A 60 9.27 10.11 3.88
C LYS A 60 7.83 9.63 3.71
N ILE A 61 7.48 8.45 4.23
CA ILE A 61 6.12 7.91 4.17
C ILE A 61 5.17 8.72 5.05
N LEU A 62 5.61 9.12 6.24
CA LEU A 62 4.84 10.01 7.10
C LEU A 62 4.59 11.35 6.40
N GLY A 63 5.57 11.87 5.65
CA GLY A 63 5.41 13.03 4.77
C GLY A 63 4.35 12.84 3.68
N VAL A 64 4.22 11.65 3.09
CA VAL A 64 3.11 11.31 2.17
C VAL A 64 1.77 11.41 2.88
N ILE A 65 1.65 10.81 4.08
CA ILE A 65 0.43 10.86 4.89
C ILE A 65 0.07 12.31 5.25
N HIS A 66 1.05 13.12 5.68
CA HIS A 66 0.86 14.54 5.98
C HIS A 66 0.28 15.31 4.79
N ARG A 67 0.85 15.14 3.59
CA ARG A 67 0.35 15.81 2.38
C ARG A 67 -1.08 15.40 2.06
N GLU A 68 -1.42 14.13 2.18
CA GLU A 68 -2.77 13.65 1.86
C GLU A 68 -3.82 14.06 2.89
N VAL A 69 -3.49 14.05 4.18
CA VAL A 69 -4.40 14.60 5.20
C VAL A 69 -4.69 16.07 4.93
N ASN A 70 -3.67 16.85 4.59
CA ASN A 70 -3.85 18.26 4.24
C ASN A 70 -4.69 18.42 2.96
N HIS A 71 -4.46 17.59 1.94
CA HIS A 71 -5.19 17.64 0.67
C HIS A 71 -6.69 17.34 0.84
N TYR A 72 -7.04 16.37 1.68
CA TYR A 72 -8.43 15.96 1.86
C TYR A 72 -9.17 16.75 2.95
N THR A 73 -8.48 17.51 3.80
CA THR A 73 -9.10 18.36 4.83
C THR A 73 -10.13 19.32 4.19
N PRO A 74 -11.36 19.45 4.74
CA PRO A 74 -11.83 18.98 6.05
C PRO A 74 -12.38 17.54 6.08
N LYS A 75 -12.33 16.80 4.98
CA LYS A 75 -12.72 15.38 4.95
C LYS A 75 -11.62 14.52 5.58
N ILE A 76 -12.02 13.35 6.08
CA ILE A 76 -11.12 12.42 6.77
C ILE A 76 -10.66 11.34 5.76
N PRO A 77 -9.37 11.24 5.42
CA PRO A 77 -8.83 10.09 4.70
C PRO A 77 -8.66 8.87 5.63
N ALA A 78 -8.71 7.69 5.05
CA ALA A 78 -8.31 6.44 5.68
C ALA A 78 -7.01 5.93 5.05
N PHE A 79 -6.10 5.44 5.89
CA PHE A 79 -4.86 4.79 5.49
C PHE A 79 -4.90 3.34 5.93
N TYR A 80 -4.45 2.45 5.06
CA TYR A 80 -4.12 1.08 5.40
C TYR A 80 -2.61 0.93 5.29
N LEU A 81 -1.97 0.45 6.35
CA LEU A 81 -0.54 0.17 6.36
C LEU A 81 -0.35 -1.35 6.48
N GLU A 82 0.35 -1.95 5.54
CA GLU A 82 0.61 -3.38 5.51
C GLU A 82 2.10 -3.68 5.60
N GLY A 83 2.49 -4.48 6.57
CA GLY A 83 3.85 -4.97 6.73
C GLY A 83 3.82 -6.26 7.55
N GLY A 84 4.94 -6.98 7.61
CA GLY A 84 4.96 -8.29 8.26
C GLY A 84 4.57 -9.45 7.38
N HIS A 85 4.76 -9.33 6.06
CA HIS A 85 4.46 -10.45 5.16
C HIS A 85 5.34 -11.63 5.50
N TYR A 86 4.73 -12.81 5.62
CA TYR A 86 5.49 -14.03 5.93
C TYR A 86 4.88 -15.24 5.24
N ASP A 87 5.75 -16.19 4.94
CA ASP A 87 5.39 -17.51 4.48
C ASP A 87 5.33 -18.47 5.68
N PRO A 88 4.17 -19.08 5.99
CA PRO A 88 4.03 -19.96 7.15
C PRO A 88 4.90 -21.23 7.06
N ARG A 89 5.44 -21.56 5.88
CA ARG A 89 6.33 -22.73 5.69
C ARG A 89 7.77 -22.45 6.13
N TYR A 90 8.13 -21.19 6.34
CA TYR A 90 9.47 -20.78 6.75
C TYR A 90 9.45 -19.98 8.06
N PRO A 91 10.57 -19.94 8.80
CA PRO A 91 10.70 -19.01 9.91
C PRO A 91 10.47 -17.56 9.45
N VAL A 92 9.87 -16.74 10.32
CA VAL A 92 9.65 -15.31 10.05
C VAL A 92 11.00 -14.63 9.75
N ASN A 93 11.15 -14.15 8.51
CA ASN A 93 12.36 -13.52 8.03
C ASN A 93 12.52 -12.09 8.57
N GLU A 94 13.68 -11.48 8.33
CA GLU A 94 13.95 -10.11 8.80
C GLU A 94 13.11 -9.07 8.08
N PHE A 95 12.79 -9.28 6.79
CA PHE A 95 11.89 -8.40 6.05
C PHE A 95 10.53 -8.27 6.74
N ALA A 96 9.92 -9.39 7.14
CA ALA A 96 8.63 -9.41 7.84
C ALA A 96 8.71 -8.57 9.13
N LYS A 97 9.74 -8.80 9.96
CA LYS A 97 9.89 -8.07 11.22
C LYS A 97 10.08 -6.58 10.99
N LYS A 98 10.99 -6.20 10.08
CA LYS A 98 11.31 -4.80 9.79
C LYS A 98 10.14 -4.04 9.18
N SER A 99 9.49 -4.60 8.16
CA SER A 99 8.32 -3.99 7.53
C SER A 99 7.16 -3.79 8.53
N LEU A 100 6.96 -4.73 9.46
CA LEU A 100 5.97 -4.58 10.52
C LEU A 100 6.34 -3.45 11.49
N HIS A 101 7.61 -3.32 11.87
CA HIS A 101 8.10 -2.19 12.68
C HIS A 101 7.82 -0.85 11.98
N HIS A 102 8.21 -0.71 10.70
CA HIS A 102 7.96 0.50 9.92
C HIS A 102 6.46 0.86 9.89
N ALA A 103 5.58 -0.11 9.60
CA ALA A 103 4.15 0.11 9.57
C ALA A 103 3.60 0.61 10.93
N LEU A 104 4.08 0.07 12.04
CA LEU A 104 3.66 0.46 13.39
C LEU A 104 4.18 1.83 13.81
N ASP A 105 5.43 2.16 13.48
CA ASP A 105 6.06 3.43 13.83
C ASP A 105 5.44 4.58 13.02
N ILE A 106 5.21 4.37 11.72
CA ILE A 106 4.46 5.30 10.86
C ILE A 106 3.03 5.47 11.38
N ALA A 107 2.32 4.38 11.70
CA ALA A 107 0.96 4.44 12.24
C ALA A 107 0.90 5.28 13.52
N SER A 108 1.80 4.99 14.45
CA SER A 108 1.85 5.64 15.76
C SER A 108 2.09 7.14 15.62
N ASN A 109 3.07 7.53 14.80
CA ASN A 109 3.37 8.94 14.54
C ASN A 109 2.25 9.67 13.80
N ALA A 110 1.66 9.04 12.77
CA ALA A 110 0.53 9.61 12.04
C ALA A 110 -0.68 9.84 12.97
N ILE A 111 -1.00 8.88 13.84
CA ILE A 111 -2.10 9.00 14.82
C ILE A 111 -1.81 10.12 15.83
N VAL A 112 -0.58 10.24 16.33
CA VAL A 112 -0.21 11.31 17.27
C VAL A 112 -0.33 12.70 16.62
N ASN A 113 0.15 12.83 15.38
CA ASN A 113 0.20 14.10 14.66
C ASN A 113 -1.18 14.59 14.20
N HIS A 114 -2.03 13.69 13.70
CA HIS A 114 -3.30 14.05 13.06
C HIS A 114 -4.54 13.68 13.88
N LYS A 115 -4.40 12.78 14.85
CA LYS A 115 -5.45 12.36 15.79
C LYS A 115 -6.73 11.91 15.08
N LYS A 116 -7.78 12.74 15.10
CA LYS A 116 -9.09 12.43 14.54
C LYS A 116 -9.22 12.80 13.05
N ASN A 117 -8.24 13.50 12.49
CA ASN A 117 -8.26 13.98 11.10
C ASN A 117 -7.86 12.91 10.08
N LEU A 118 -7.55 11.69 10.54
CA LEU A 118 -7.34 10.52 9.70
C LEU A 118 -7.89 9.26 10.37
N LYS A 119 -7.94 8.18 9.61
CA LYS A 119 -8.13 6.82 10.11
C LYS A 119 -6.96 5.95 9.67
N ILE A 120 -6.51 5.06 10.55
CA ILE A 120 -5.52 4.03 10.22
C ILE A 120 -6.12 2.66 10.49
N SER A 121 -5.92 1.78 9.52
CA SER A 121 -6.06 0.34 9.63
C SER A 121 -4.69 -0.30 9.35
N LEU A 122 -4.41 -1.45 9.96
CA LEU A 122 -3.16 -2.16 9.78
C LEU A 122 -3.43 -3.60 9.36
N GLY A 123 -2.52 -4.21 8.64
CA GLY A 123 -2.63 -5.62 8.30
C GLY A 123 -1.33 -6.33 7.97
N ILE A 124 -1.45 -7.64 7.77
CA ILE A 124 -0.41 -8.59 7.42
C ILE A 124 -0.96 -9.51 6.32
N LEU A 125 -0.20 -9.67 5.24
CA LEU A 125 -0.42 -10.68 4.21
C LEU A 125 0.36 -11.96 4.52
N ILE A 126 -0.31 -13.12 4.42
CA ILE A 126 0.31 -14.44 4.59
C ILE A 126 0.53 -15.07 3.20
N ASP A 127 1.78 -15.38 2.86
CA ASP A 127 2.15 -16.10 1.63
C ASP A 127 1.98 -17.62 1.79
N ASP A 128 0.72 -18.05 1.88
CA ASP A 128 0.29 -19.44 2.07
C ASP A 128 0.04 -20.20 0.74
N LEU A 129 0.53 -19.65 -0.38
CA LEU A 129 0.41 -20.25 -1.70
C LEU A 129 1.63 -21.04 -2.15
N GLY A 130 2.83 -20.65 -1.73
CA GLY A 130 4.06 -21.36 -2.06
C GLY A 130 4.48 -21.36 -3.49
N LEU A 131 4.14 -20.28 -4.17
CA LEU A 131 4.55 -20.07 -5.53
C LEU A 131 5.97 -19.52 -5.52
N GLN A 132 6.97 -20.39 -5.60
CA GLN A 132 8.23 -19.98 -6.21
C GLN A 132 7.94 -19.69 -7.68
N CYS A 133 7.80 -18.40 -8.01
CA CYS A 133 7.57 -17.95 -9.37
C CYS A 133 8.86 -18.05 -10.20
N GLY A 134 9.15 -19.25 -10.71
CA GLY A 134 9.98 -19.42 -11.89
C GLY A 134 9.21 -19.01 -13.16
N ALA A 135 9.92 -18.59 -14.21
CA ALA A 135 9.37 -18.01 -15.44
C ALA A 135 8.34 -18.87 -16.20
N GLU A 136 8.19 -20.16 -15.89
CA GLU A 136 7.37 -21.08 -16.69
C GLU A 136 6.21 -21.77 -15.97
N SER A 137 6.17 -21.81 -14.64
CA SER A 137 4.96 -22.24 -13.92
C SER A 137 5.05 -21.97 -12.42
N CYS A 138 3.88 -21.78 -11.81
CA CYS A 138 3.70 -21.69 -10.37
C CYS A 138 3.29 -23.07 -9.86
N GLU A 139 4.22 -23.82 -9.25
CA GLU A 139 3.89 -25.08 -8.59
C GLU A 139 3.59 -24.82 -7.10
N ILE A 140 2.47 -25.35 -6.62
CA ILE A 140 2.12 -25.31 -5.20
C ILE A 140 2.97 -26.39 -4.52
N LEU A 141 3.99 -26.00 -3.78
CA LEU A 141 4.73 -26.94 -2.96
C LEU A 141 3.84 -27.38 -1.77
N PRO A 142 3.73 -28.69 -1.50
CA PRO A 142 2.99 -29.17 -0.33
C PRO A 142 3.63 -28.61 0.94
N THR A 143 2.81 -28.05 1.83
CA THR A 143 3.23 -27.58 3.16
C THR A 143 3.96 -28.71 3.88
N GLN A 144 5.27 -28.58 4.09
CA GLN A 144 5.98 -29.48 4.99
C GLN A 144 5.62 -29.04 6.42
N LEU A 145 4.61 -29.69 6.99
CA LEU A 145 4.22 -29.64 8.41
C LEU A 145 5.34 -30.23 9.28
N ASN A 146 6.48 -29.54 9.40
CA ASN A 146 7.55 -29.92 10.33
C ASN A 146 7.73 -28.90 11.48
N ASN A 147 6.89 -27.87 11.55
CA ASN A 147 6.78 -26.95 12.68
C ASN A 147 5.29 -26.74 13.04
N THR A 148 4.59 -27.80 13.44
CA THR A 148 3.29 -27.66 14.10
C THR A 148 3.52 -27.25 15.56
N ASP A 149 3.80 -25.97 15.79
CA ASP A 149 3.04 -25.30 16.85
C ASP A 149 1.64 -25.09 16.24
N ASP A 150 0.57 -25.39 16.98
CA ASP A 150 -0.85 -25.47 16.58
C ASP A 150 -1.49 -24.16 16.00
N ALA A 151 -0.71 -23.28 15.36
CA ALA A 151 -1.10 -21.94 14.93
C ALA A 151 -1.94 -21.90 13.63
N GLU A 152 -1.86 -22.94 12.77
CA GLU A 152 -2.55 -22.92 11.47
C GLU A 152 -4.08 -23.12 11.57
N GLU A 153 -4.60 -23.67 12.67
CA GLU A 153 -6.06 -23.80 12.89
C GLU A 153 -6.67 -22.69 13.76
N SER A 154 -5.85 -21.88 14.46
CA SER A 154 -6.32 -20.86 15.42
C SER A 154 -6.33 -19.42 14.88
N GLY A 155 -5.71 -19.16 13.72
CA GLY A 155 -5.54 -17.78 13.23
C GLY A 155 -4.57 -16.96 14.08
N GLU A 156 -3.70 -17.64 14.83
CA GLU A 156 -2.63 -17.06 15.63
C GLU A 156 -1.45 -16.66 14.73
N LEU A 157 -0.86 -15.49 14.99
CA LEU A 157 0.33 -15.05 14.26
C LEU A 157 1.56 -15.79 14.83
N PRO A 158 2.66 -15.89 14.06
CA PRO A 158 3.94 -16.31 14.62
C PRO A 158 4.30 -15.49 15.86
N LYS A 159 4.84 -16.16 16.90
CA LYS A 159 5.18 -15.56 18.20
C LYS A 159 6.08 -14.32 18.04
N GLU A 160 6.97 -14.34 17.06
CA GLU A 160 7.85 -13.23 16.71
C GLU A 160 7.08 -11.98 16.30
N LEU A 161 6.08 -12.12 15.42
CA LEU A 161 5.26 -11.00 14.96
C LEU A 161 4.32 -10.53 16.07
N ASP A 162 3.72 -11.45 16.83
CA ASP A 162 2.89 -11.10 17.99
C ASP A 162 3.68 -10.34 19.07
N ALA A 163 4.95 -10.68 19.28
CA ALA A 163 5.83 -9.96 20.21
C ALA A 163 6.14 -8.54 19.74
N ILE A 164 6.26 -8.29 18.43
CA ILE A 164 6.40 -6.94 17.86
C ILE A 164 5.11 -6.15 18.09
N LEU A 165 3.96 -6.75 17.79
CA LEU A 165 2.65 -6.10 17.98
C LEU A 165 2.37 -5.75 19.44
N ALA A 166 2.74 -6.62 20.37
CA ALA A 166 2.57 -6.40 21.80
C ALA A 166 3.33 -5.17 22.33
N GLN A 167 4.36 -4.70 21.61
CA GLN A 167 5.09 -3.48 21.97
C GLN A 167 4.32 -2.21 21.61
N SER A 168 3.38 -2.29 20.65
CA SER A 168 2.58 -1.13 20.25
C SER A 168 1.52 -0.80 21.31
N LYS A 169 1.55 0.43 21.81
CA LYS A 169 0.56 0.94 22.76
C LYS A 169 -0.73 1.43 22.08
N ILE A 170 -0.65 1.75 20.79
CA ILE A 170 -1.73 2.40 20.03
C ILE A 170 -2.49 1.38 19.18
N VAL A 171 -1.76 0.45 18.59
CA VAL A 171 -2.32 -0.59 17.73
C VAL A 171 -2.43 -1.87 18.55
N LYS A 172 -3.61 -2.49 18.54
CA LYS A 172 -3.84 -3.77 19.20
C LYS A 172 -4.07 -4.86 18.16
N ARG A 173 -3.64 -6.08 18.47
CA ARG A 173 -3.72 -7.28 17.62
C ARG A 173 -5.11 -7.54 17.06
N GLU A 174 -6.17 -7.33 17.86
CA GLU A 174 -7.56 -7.55 17.45
C GLU A 174 -8.05 -6.58 16.36
N ARG A 175 -7.29 -5.52 16.10
CA ARG A 175 -7.61 -4.50 15.08
C ARG A 175 -6.86 -4.72 13.77
N MET A 176 -6.02 -5.75 13.70
CA MET A 176 -5.28 -6.07 12.48
C MET A 176 -6.10 -6.88 11.50
N MET A 177 -5.89 -6.59 10.21
CA MET A 177 -6.40 -7.36 9.11
C MET A 177 -5.35 -8.38 8.71
N ILE A 178 -5.65 -9.66 8.87
CA ILE A 178 -4.75 -10.75 8.42
C ILE A 178 -5.45 -11.44 7.26
N GLN A 179 -4.72 -11.63 6.16
CA GLN A 179 -5.25 -12.20 4.94
C GLN A 179 -4.22 -13.12 4.29
N GLY A 180 -4.66 -14.30 3.83
CA GLY A 180 -3.79 -15.24 3.11
C GLY A 180 -3.98 -15.16 1.59
N GLU A 181 -2.89 -15.30 0.83
CA GLU A 181 -2.89 -15.29 -0.62
C GLU A 181 -3.77 -16.39 -1.24
N ARG A 182 -3.90 -17.55 -0.59
CA ARG A 182 -4.75 -18.67 -1.03
C ARG A 182 -6.20 -18.26 -1.12
N THR A 183 -6.66 -17.47 -0.16
CA THR A 183 -8.02 -16.91 -0.17
C THR A 183 -8.18 -15.88 -1.28
N CYS A 184 -7.16 -15.05 -1.51
CA CYS A 184 -7.12 -14.10 -2.63
C CYS A 184 -7.17 -14.80 -3.98
N LYS A 185 -6.43 -15.91 -4.18
CA LYS A 185 -6.40 -16.66 -5.45
C LYS A 185 -7.79 -17.12 -5.88
N ASN A 186 -8.53 -17.78 -4.98
CA ASN A 186 -9.83 -18.34 -5.30
C ASN A 186 -10.85 -17.24 -5.61
N ARG A 187 -10.86 -16.17 -4.81
CA ARG A 187 -11.73 -15.02 -5.06
C ARG A 187 -11.33 -14.25 -6.32
N GLY A 188 -10.03 -14.13 -6.58
CA GLY A 188 -9.48 -13.44 -7.75
C GLY A 188 -9.93 -14.08 -9.06
N ILE A 189 -9.94 -15.42 -9.13
CA ILE A 189 -10.50 -16.14 -10.30
C ILE A 189 -11.99 -15.84 -10.47
N GLN A 190 -12.76 -15.82 -9.38
CA GLN A 190 -14.20 -15.52 -9.45
C GLN A 190 -14.45 -14.08 -9.90
N THR A 191 -13.69 -13.11 -9.38
CA THR A 191 -13.75 -11.71 -9.80
C THR A 191 -13.36 -11.56 -11.26
N LEU A 192 -12.27 -12.19 -11.69
CA LEU A 192 -11.83 -12.18 -13.09
C LEU A 192 -12.91 -12.74 -14.01
N ARG A 193 -13.55 -13.87 -13.66
CA ARG A 193 -14.69 -14.40 -14.45
C ARG A 193 -15.82 -13.40 -14.62
N ARG A 194 -16.22 -12.69 -13.55
CA ARG A 194 -17.24 -11.62 -13.64
C ARG A 194 -16.80 -10.49 -14.56
N ILE A 195 -15.52 -10.11 -14.51
CA ILE A 195 -14.96 -9.08 -15.37
C ILE A 195 -14.97 -9.52 -16.83
N LEU A 196 -14.64 -10.79 -17.13
CA LEU A 196 -14.71 -11.34 -18.49
C LEU A 196 -16.15 -11.38 -19.01
N ASP A 197 -17.12 -11.76 -18.17
CA ASP A 197 -18.54 -11.74 -18.55
C ASP A 197 -18.99 -10.32 -18.90
N LEU A 198 -18.54 -9.32 -18.14
CA LEU A 198 -18.79 -7.92 -18.42
C LEU A 198 -18.06 -7.43 -19.69
N HIS A 199 -16.82 -7.87 -19.91
CA HIS A 199 -16.04 -7.53 -21.10
C HIS A 199 -16.73 -7.98 -22.39
N ARG A 200 -17.47 -9.09 -22.37
CA ARG A 200 -18.26 -9.57 -23.52
C ARG A 200 -19.35 -8.58 -23.96
N THR A 201 -19.93 -7.83 -23.01
CA THR A 201 -20.99 -6.84 -23.29
C THR A 201 -20.47 -5.41 -23.33
N THR A 202 -19.37 -5.13 -22.65
CA THR A 202 -18.76 -3.81 -22.54
C THR A 202 -17.24 -3.99 -22.61
N PRO A 203 -16.66 -3.95 -23.84
CA PRO A 203 -15.24 -4.19 -24.03
C PRO A 203 -14.38 -3.29 -23.16
N LEU A 204 -13.46 -3.91 -22.43
CA LEU A 204 -12.49 -3.24 -21.58
C LEU A 204 -11.16 -3.18 -22.35
N PRO A 205 -10.63 -1.99 -22.67
CA PRO A 205 -9.45 -1.85 -23.50
C PRO A 205 -8.20 -2.43 -22.83
N GLU A 206 -8.17 -2.51 -21.50
CA GLU A 206 -7.07 -3.09 -20.73
C GLU A 206 -7.08 -4.62 -20.72
N LEU A 207 -8.04 -5.29 -21.37
CA LEU A 207 -8.13 -6.75 -21.41
C LEU A 207 -7.95 -7.32 -22.81
N GLU A 208 -7.01 -8.27 -22.93
CA GLU A 208 -6.82 -9.08 -24.12
C GLU A 208 -7.02 -10.56 -23.79
N ILE A 209 -7.69 -11.28 -24.70
CA ILE A 209 -7.92 -12.72 -24.59
C ILE A 209 -7.27 -13.38 -25.80
N GLU A 210 -6.37 -14.32 -25.54
CA GLU A 210 -5.70 -15.13 -26.56
C GLU A 210 -6.19 -16.57 -26.44
N GLU A 211 -6.81 -17.08 -27.51
CA GLU A 211 -7.32 -18.45 -27.59
C GLU A 211 -6.52 -19.24 -28.62
N ALA A 212 -5.80 -20.27 -28.16
CA ALA A 212 -5.19 -21.32 -28.97
C ALA A 212 -5.86 -22.66 -28.64
N GLU A 213 -5.81 -23.65 -29.55
CA GLU A 213 -6.65 -24.88 -29.55
C GLU A 213 -7.04 -25.48 -28.18
N SER A 214 -6.11 -25.53 -27.20
CA SER A 214 -6.35 -26.06 -25.85
C SER A 214 -5.93 -25.11 -24.71
N LEU A 215 -5.58 -23.86 -25.04
CA LEU A 215 -5.04 -22.89 -24.09
C LEU A 215 -5.68 -21.52 -24.29
N THR A 216 -6.40 -21.06 -23.27
CA THR A 216 -6.85 -19.66 -23.19
C THR A 216 -5.93 -18.91 -22.25
N LYS A 217 -5.43 -17.75 -22.68
CA LYS A 217 -4.67 -16.81 -21.83
C LYS A 217 -5.41 -15.49 -21.75
N ILE A 218 -5.46 -14.92 -20.55
CA ILE A 218 -6.01 -13.60 -20.30
C ILE A 218 -4.87 -12.68 -19.93
N PHE A 219 -4.75 -11.57 -20.64
CA PHE A 219 -3.75 -10.54 -20.39
C PHE A 219 -4.42 -9.24 -19.96
N PHE A 220 -3.77 -8.56 -19.03
CA PHE A 220 -3.95 -7.14 -18.79
C PHE A 220 -2.94 -6.37 -19.63
N VAL A 221 -3.38 -5.33 -20.31
CA VAL A 221 -2.51 -4.41 -21.04
C VAL A 221 -2.36 -3.15 -20.20
N ASN A 222 -1.15 -2.91 -19.69
CA ASN A 222 -0.88 -1.73 -18.88
C ASN A 222 -0.80 -0.45 -19.75
N GLN A 223 -0.59 0.71 -19.13
CA GLN A 223 -0.54 2.00 -19.84
C GLN A 223 0.62 2.10 -20.84
N GLU A 224 1.68 1.30 -20.66
CA GLU A 224 2.84 1.24 -21.54
C GLU A 224 2.64 0.24 -22.69
N GLY A 225 1.49 -0.45 -22.74
CA GLY A 225 1.20 -1.48 -23.74
C GLY A 225 1.81 -2.85 -23.41
N GLN A 226 2.39 -3.03 -22.24
CA GLN A 226 2.93 -4.33 -21.81
C GLN A 226 1.80 -5.30 -21.45
N ARG A 227 1.90 -6.52 -21.96
CA ARG A 227 0.99 -7.62 -21.66
C ARG A 227 1.40 -8.31 -20.37
N VAL A 228 0.51 -8.31 -19.39
CA VAL A 228 0.65 -8.96 -18.09
C VAL A 228 -0.30 -10.15 -18.03
N LEU A 229 0.22 -11.38 -17.89
CA LEU A 229 -0.62 -12.57 -17.80
C LEU A 229 -1.40 -12.60 -16.49
N LEU A 230 -2.72 -12.60 -16.56
CA LEU A 230 -3.63 -12.65 -15.42
C LEU A 230 -4.00 -14.09 -15.05
N ALA A 231 -4.37 -14.88 -16.05
CA ALA A 231 -4.74 -16.27 -15.86
C ALA A 231 -4.58 -17.05 -17.17
N GLU A 232 -4.47 -18.37 -17.02
CA GLU A 232 -4.49 -19.30 -18.15
C GLU A 232 -5.41 -20.48 -17.86
N SER A 233 -5.97 -21.07 -18.90
CA SER A 233 -6.87 -22.23 -18.83
C SER A 233 -6.40 -23.27 -19.84
N LYS A 234 -5.94 -24.43 -19.35
CA LYS A 234 -5.51 -25.59 -20.17
C LYS A 234 -6.64 -26.57 -20.47
N SER A 235 -7.79 -26.38 -19.85
CA SER A 235 -9.02 -27.14 -20.07
C SER A 235 -10.21 -26.21 -19.91
N LYS A 236 -11.37 -26.63 -20.42
CA LYS A 236 -12.61 -25.85 -20.29
C LYS A 236 -12.92 -25.64 -18.81
N ASP A 237 -13.07 -24.38 -18.41
CA ASP A 237 -13.46 -23.91 -17.07
C ASP A 237 -12.43 -24.03 -15.93
N VAL A 238 -11.22 -24.57 -16.14
CA VAL A 238 -10.17 -24.64 -15.09
C VAL A 238 -9.14 -23.53 -15.28
N TRP A 239 -9.28 -22.47 -14.50
CA TRP A 239 -8.40 -21.30 -14.53
C TRP A 239 -7.29 -21.40 -13.49
N THR A 240 -6.07 -21.11 -13.92
CA THR A 240 -4.91 -20.89 -13.06
C THR A 240 -4.62 -19.40 -13.01
N ALA A 241 -4.93 -18.75 -11.88
CA ALA A 241 -4.57 -17.35 -11.65
C ALA A 241 -3.05 -17.19 -11.48
N LYS A 242 -2.54 -16.06 -11.98
CA LYS A 242 -1.17 -15.60 -11.76
C LYS A 242 -1.13 -14.52 -10.68
N CYS A 243 0.06 -14.23 -10.16
CA CYS A 243 0.26 -13.35 -9.01
C CYS A 243 -0.39 -11.96 -9.13
N PRO A 244 -0.41 -11.28 -10.30
CA PRO A 244 -1.12 -10.02 -10.44
C PRO A 244 -2.63 -10.11 -10.11
N VAL A 245 -3.30 -11.22 -10.41
CA VAL A 245 -4.72 -11.43 -10.04
C VAL A 245 -4.89 -11.63 -8.54
N ILE A 246 -3.94 -12.34 -7.91
CA ILE A 246 -3.95 -12.60 -6.47
C ILE A 246 -3.78 -11.26 -5.72
N MET A 247 -2.80 -10.45 -6.12
CA MET A 247 -2.56 -9.13 -5.54
C MET A 247 -3.69 -8.14 -5.83
N ALA A 248 -4.25 -8.15 -7.04
CA ALA A 248 -5.40 -7.31 -7.37
C ALA A 248 -6.62 -7.62 -6.49
N GLN A 249 -6.87 -8.92 -6.26
CA GLN A 249 -7.92 -9.33 -5.34
C GLN A 249 -7.61 -8.92 -3.90
N HIS A 250 -6.36 -9.07 -3.46
CA HIS A 250 -5.92 -8.63 -2.14
C HIS A 250 -6.23 -7.14 -1.92
N TYR A 251 -5.78 -6.25 -2.80
CA TYR A 251 -6.07 -4.81 -2.67
C TYR A 251 -7.56 -4.50 -2.74
N SER A 252 -8.32 -5.22 -3.58
CA SER A 252 -9.77 -5.08 -3.61
C SER A 252 -10.43 -5.47 -2.29
N ASP A 253 -9.99 -6.55 -1.65
CA ASP A 253 -10.52 -7.01 -0.38
C ASP A 253 -10.15 -6.06 0.77
N VAL A 254 -8.91 -5.54 0.75
CA VAL A 254 -8.45 -4.52 1.68
C VAL A 254 -9.29 -3.26 1.56
N TYR A 255 -9.51 -2.77 0.33
CA TYR A 255 -10.37 -1.62 0.07
C TYR A 255 -11.76 -1.83 0.68
N ASP A 256 -12.44 -2.93 0.36
CA ASP A 256 -13.80 -3.21 0.84
C ASP A 256 -13.86 -3.23 2.38
N ARG A 257 -12.87 -3.87 3.01
CA ARG A 257 -12.83 -4.00 4.47
C ARG A 257 -12.54 -2.65 5.14
N VAL A 258 -11.59 -1.87 4.63
CA VAL A 258 -11.25 -0.55 5.17
C VAL A 258 -12.38 0.45 4.93
N ALA A 259 -13.00 0.45 3.76
CA ALA A 259 -14.17 1.26 3.44
C ALA A 259 -15.37 0.94 4.36
N LYS A 260 -15.56 -0.33 4.71
CA LYS A 260 -16.57 -0.76 5.69
C LYS A 260 -16.25 -0.33 7.11
N LEU A 261 -14.97 -0.37 7.51
CA LEU A 261 -14.52 0.06 8.84
C LEU A 261 -14.60 1.59 9.02
N HIS A 262 -14.35 2.34 7.94
CA HIS A 262 -14.32 3.80 7.95
C HIS A 262 -15.26 4.37 6.88
N PRO A 263 -16.59 4.19 7.01
CA PRO A 263 -17.54 4.61 5.99
C PRO A 263 -17.52 6.12 5.71
N GLN A 264 -17.14 6.94 6.71
CA GLN A 264 -16.97 8.38 6.59
C GLN A 264 -15.73 8.82 5.79
N ALA A 265 -14.84 7.88 5.45
CA ALA A 265 -13.63 8.20 4.72
C ALA A 265 -13.94 8.53 3.25
N HIS A 266 -13.38 9.62 2.77
CA HIS A 266 -13.57 10.08 1.38
C HIS A 266 -12.38 9.76 0.48
N ALA A 267 -11.26 9.37 1.09
CA ALA A 267 -10.10 8.86 0.40
C ALA A 267 -9.57 7.65 1.17
N LEU A 268 -9.04 6.68 0.44
CA LEU A 268 -8.44 5.48 1.00
C LEU A 268 -7.09 5.28 0.34
N HIS A 269 -6.05 5.22 1.16
CA HIS A 269 -4.68 4.99 0.71
C HIS A 269 -4.14 3.70 1.34
N ILE A 270 -3.87 2.71 0.50
CA ILE A 270 -3.20 1.46 0.85
C ILE A 270 -1.70 1.68 0.69
N ILE A 271 -0.93 1.47 1.75
CA ILE A 271 0.53 1.51 1.75
C ILE A 271 1.01 0.12 2.14
N ASP A 272 1.67 -0.56 1.22
CA ASP A 272 2.07 -1.95 1.31
C ASP A 272 3.59 -2.06 1.21
N PHE A 273 4.21 -2.61 2.25
CA PHE A 273 5.63 -2.92 2.28
C PHE A 273 5.87 -4.32 1.70
N SER A 274 6.71 -4.41 0.68
CA SER A 274 7.01 -5.64 -0.07
C SER A 274 8.53 -5.84 -0.25
N GLU A 275 8.96 -7.07 -0.51
CA GLU A 275 10.35 -7.35 -0.91
C GLU A 275 10.58 -6.89 -2.34
N THR A 276 11.80 -6.47 -2.69
CA THR A 276 12.15 -6.10 -4.08
C THR A 276 11.90 -7.21 -5.09
N ASP A 277 11.98 -8.47 -4.67
CA ASP A 277 11.71 -9.63 -5.52
C ASP A 277 10.23 -9.71 -5.96
N ASP A 278 9.33 -9.11 -5.19
CA ASP A 278 7.90 -9.04 -5.48
C ASP A 278 7.50 -7.86 -6.38
N TYR A 279 8.46 -7.01 -6.79
CA TYR A 279 8.22 -5.76 -7.52
C TYR A 279 7.19 -5.88 -8.65
N ASN A 280 7.43 -6.81 -9.58
CA ASN A 280 6.55 -7.00 -10.74
C ASN A 280 5.18 -7.58 -10.34
N LYS A 281 5.12 -8.47 -9.34
CA LYS A 281 3.86 -9.08 -8.88
C LYS A 281 2.95 -8.01 -8.28
N VAL A 282 3.53 -7.16 -7.44
CA VAL A 282 2.85 -6.17 -6.61
C VAL A 282 2.38 -4.98 -7.46
N ILE A 283 3.25 -4.39 -8.29
CA ILE A 283 2.88 -3.24 -9.14
C ILE A 283 1.83 -3.62 -10.17
N ASN A 284 2.03 -4.73 -10.88
CA ASN A 284 1.03 -5.19 -11.84
C ASN A 284 -0.29 -5.55 -11.12
N GLY A 285 -0.21 -6.08 -9.90
CA GLY A 285 -1.37 -6.30 -9.05
C GLY A 285 -2.12 -5.01 -8.70
N ALA A 286 -1.41 -3.94 -8.36
CA ALA A 286 -2.00 -2.63 -8.08
C ALA A 286 -2.67 -2.02 -9.30
N ASP A 287 -2.04 -2.10 -10.47
CA ASP A 287 -2.62 -1.62 -11.73
C ASP A 287 -3.89 -2.39 -12.12
N VAL A 288 -3.84 -3.72 -12.04
CA VAL A 288 -5.00 -4.58 -12.28
C VAL A 288 -6.10 -4.30 -11.24
N ALA A 289 -5.74 -4.07 -9.98
CA ALA A 289 -6.70 -3.69 -8.95
C ALA A 289 -7.46 -2.44 -9.38
N MET A 290 -6.72 -1.38 -9.70
CA MET A 290 -7.25 -0.04 -9.96
C MET A 290 -8.03 0.05 -11.27
N LYS A 291 -7.60 -0.68 -12.30
CA LYS A 291 -8.24 -0.63 -13.63
C LYS A 291 -9.37 -1.63 -13.78
N LEU A 292 -9.28 -2.80 -13.15
CA LEU A 292 -10.21 -3.91 -13.39
C LEU A 292 -11.05 -4.30 -12.16
N PHE A 293 -10.48 -4.32 -10.95
CA PHE A 293 -11.18 -4.89 -9.77
C PHE A 293 -11.92 -3.83 -8.92
N LEU A 294 -11.38 -2.61 -8.88
CA LEU A 294 -11.86 -1.44 -8.14
C LEU A 294 -12.49 -0.42 -9.10
N ARG A 295 -13.40 -0.88 -9.96
CA ARG A 295 -14.10 0.01 -10.91
C ARG A 295 -14.96 1.04 -10.17
N ASN A 296 -15.22 2.17 -10.83
CA ASN A 296 -15.97 3.33 -10.32
C ASN A 296 -17.25 2.96 -9.53
N GLU A 297 -18.00 1.96 -9.99
CA GLU A 297 -19.22 1.51 -9.30
C GLU A 297 -18.96 0.99 -7.87
N ARG A 298 -17.80 0.37 -7.61
CA ARG A 298 -17.42 -0.11 -6.26
C ARG A 298 -16.82 0.98 -5.39
N ILE A 299 -16.09 1.92 -5.99
CA ILE A 299 -15.38 2.96 -5.24
C ILE A 299 -16.22 4.22 -5.01
N GLY A 300 -17.27 4.43 -5.82
CA GLY A 300 -18.11 5.63 -5.79
C GLY A 300 -17.27 6.90 -5.96
N ASP A 301 -17.55 7.91 -5.13
CA ASP A 301 -16.81 9.18 -5.14
C ASP A 301 -15.53 9.16 -4.28
N ARG A 302 -15.07 7.98 -3.84
CA ARG A 302 -13.86 7.88 -3.01
C ARG A 302 -12.60 7.87 -3.87
N ALA A 303 -11.66 8.73 -3.53
CA ALA A 303 -10.31 8.62 -4.09
C ALA A 303 -9.61 7.38 -3.53
N VAL A 304 -8.94 6.62 -4.39
CA VAL A 304 -8.19 5.42 -3.98
C VAL A 304 -6.75 5.53 -4.46
N LYS A 305 -5.82 5.16 -3.61
CA LYS A 305 -4.39 5.10 -3.93
C LYS A 305 -3.78 3.86 -3.33
N ILE A 306 -2.87 3.24 -4.07
CA ILE A 306 -2.03 2.13 -3.61
C ILE A 306 -0.60 2.61 -3.77
N THR A 307 0.18 2.54 -2.69
CA THR A 307 1.61 2.83 -2.68
C THR A 307 2.34 1.59 -2.20
N ASN A 308 3.20 1.05 -3.04
CA ASN A 308 4.06 -0.07 -2.72
C ASN A 308 5.45 0.43 -2.38
N ILE A 309 5.98 -0.04 -1.26
CA ILE A 309 7.30 0.29 -0.74
C ILE A 309 8.12 -0.98 -0.79
N PHE A 310 9.10 -1.01 -1.68
CA PHE A 310 9.98 -2.16 -1.85
C PHE A 310 11.24 -1.96 -1.02
N LEU A 311 11.48 -2.86 -0.07
CA LEU A 311 12.67 -2.84 0.77
C LEU A 311 13.73 -3.79 0.19
N SER A 312 14.96 -3.30 0.06
CA SER A 312 16.10 -4.15 -0.29
C SER A 312 16.42 -5.12 0.86
N SER A 313 16.76 -6.35 0.52
CA SER A 313 17.21 -7.34 1.50
C SER A 313 18.61 -7.02 2.08
N PHE A 314 19.33 -6.06 1.50
CA PHE A 314 20.74 -5.79 1.81
C PHE A 314 20.99 -4.45 2.51
N ASP A 315 20.18 -3.44 2.25
CA ASP A 315 20.37 -2.09 2.77
C ASP A 315 19.01 -1.45 3.11
N ASP A 316 18.84 -1.01 4.36
CA ASP A 316 17.60 -0.43 4.86
C ASP A 316 17.35 0.98 4.27
N ASP A 317 18.40 1.62 3.74
CA ASP A 317 18.30 2.92 3.06
C ASP A 317 17.99 2.78 1.56
N ASP A 318 18.06 1.56 1.00
CA ASP A 318 17.75 1.28 -0.39
C ASP A 318 16.31 0.78 -0.53
N TYR A 319 15.44 1.68 -1.00
CA TYR A 319 14.03 1.40 -1.17
C TYR A 319 13.45 2.06 -2.42
N ILE A 320 12.44 1.40 -3.01
CA ILE A 320 11.69 1.92 -4.15
C ILE A 320 10.25 2.20 -3.71
N ILE A 321 9.72 3.36 -4.08
CA ILE A 321 8.31 3.70 -3.83
C ILE A 321 7.60 3.81 -5.18
N HIS A 322 6.57 2.99 -5.36
CA HIS A 322 5.68 3.05 -6.53
C HIS A 322 4.25 3.39 -6.07
N SER A 323 3.54 4.25 -6.80
CA SER A 323 2.15 4.60 -6.46
C SER A 323 1.23 4.53 -7.67
N THR A 324 0.15 3.76 -7.57
CA THR A 324 -0.97 3.75 -8.51
C THR A 324 -2.17 4.45 -7.87
N SER A 325 -2.83 5.36 -8.61
CA SER A 325 -3.96 6.13 -8.07
C SER A 325 -5.15 6.18 -9.01
N HIS A 326 -6.34 6.28 -8.42
CA HIS A 326 -7.60 6.55 -9.07
C HIS A 326 -8.22 7.74 -8.34
N CYS A 327 -8.22 8.88 -9.00
CA CYS A 327 -8.98 10.03 -8.54
C CYS A 327 -10.41 9.84 -8.99
N ALA A 328 -11.36 9.79 -8.06
CA ALA A 328 -12.76 9.97 -8.43
C ALA A 328 -12.87 11.30 -9.18
N GLU A 329 -13.34 11.26 -10.43
CA GLU A 329 -13.66 12.48 -11.15
C GLU A 329 -14.63 13.26 -10.26
N ARG A 330 -14.26 14.49 -9.89
CA ARG A 330 -15.26 15.45 -9.42
C ARG A 330 -16.27 15.50 -10.56
N LEU A 331 -17.44 14.89 -10.38
CA LEU A 331 -18.64 15.40 -11.03
C LEU A 331 -18.64 16.87 -10.64
N ALA A 332 -18.25 17.72 -11.59
CA ALA A 332 -18.46 19.14 -11.48
C ALA A 332 -19.94 19.25 -11.15
N ALA A 333 -20.24 19.77 -9.95
CA ALA A 333 -21.59 20.17 -9.63
C ALA A 333 -21.94 21.22 -10.69
N GLU A 334 -22.60 20.79 -11.76
CA GLU A 334 -23.31 21.69 -12.64
C GLU A 334 -24.43 22.34 -11.81
N ALA A 335 -24.52 23.65 -12.02
CA ALA A 335 -25.16 24.66 -11.18
C ALA A 335 -26.67 24.50 -10.96
#